data_AF-A0A6J8CA42-F1
#
_entry.id   AF-A0A6J8CA42-F1
#
_cell.length_a   1.000
_cell.length_b   1.000
_cell.length_c   1.000
_cell.angle_alpha   90.00
_cell.angle_beta   90.00
_cell.angle_gamma   90.00
#
_symmetry.space_group_name_H-M   'P 1'
#
loop_
_entity.id
_entity.type
_entity.pdbx_description
1 polymer ?
#
loop_
_entity_poly.entity_id
_entity_poly.type
_entity_poly.pdbx_seq_one_letter_code
_entity_poly.pdbx_strand_id
1 'polypeptide(L)'
;MGQRAFEKFKPYFVRTAQFKDKVTCCCRQHVEMRSLFKSCMQFRKRLLSREGSSEVKLYESLSELVDDTLCTRSANTHQHKISCLDRLCSECGVFKFSMLPGELDKSDVQISWERYEYTNVKVKGDKMIRKLVLVRKSSSPTEMFQYLKKLLETFPAHQFRAYWQSKRMKSLVENLPIGHCVTVHDFSENYKCTEQNEIQSSYFQKLEVSLHVTILHRHSVLEYDGKDSTAEEPNIVTEQFFVISPDQKHDHHYTHCVQNLVSEYLKSINCEISVMHEFTDGCSSQYKSRHCMGDVSYSCSDFGYAKILRNYFETSHARGPQDAAGGFIKKQADLAVIRGTHVIQSSSDLFDYAQSNLSTTADSSKCSQRIFRYVDSVNRDRDRNFLPVKENRKIHQVRSFDDGEIFVRKLSCYSCQSCIVGNYSTCMNDAQLGTYNKIKMVKESEHNDSDADSDNDEGVGDETNICDFVSKGTIFAVKADDTDCPYYILRASKDPIILRKTATDKWGASYYQGNKVIHGYYFNTIDNNSFKLKLLKRIPAIVPALSVIYICSEVDIDDNGLINLKLVSAWPNSAVLRPRIKCIYK
;
A
#
# COMPACT_ATOMS: atom_id res chain seq x y z
N MET A 1 24.55 36.17 18.30
CA MET A 1 23.82 36.56 17.08
C MET A 1 22.53 35.76 17.02
N GLY A 2 21.37 36.42 16.96
CA GLY A 2 20.08 35.71 16.87
C GLY A 2 19.92 34.97 15.54
N GLN A 3 19.21 33.85 15.54
CA GLN A 3 18.97 32.96 14.38
C GLN A 3 18.58 33.72 13.09
N ARG A 4 17.81 34.83 13.22
CA ARG A 4 17.38 35.70 12.10
C ARG A 4 18.52 36.47 11.39
N ALA A 5 19.65 36.72 12.06
CA ALA A 5 20.80 37.39 11.44
C ALA A 5 21.58 36.43 10.53
N PHE A 6 21.62 35.14 10.86
CA PHE A 6 22.31 34.10 10.07
C PHE A 6 21.52 33.74 8.80
N GLU A 7 20.19 33.82 8.83
CA GLU A 7 19.33 33.61 7.65
C GLU A 7 19.57 34.65 6.54
N LYS A 8 20.03 35.86 6.88
CA LYS A 8 20.43 36.88 5.91
C LYS A 8 21.74 36.54 5.16
N PHE A 9 22.55 35.62 5.69
CA PHE A 9 23.78 35.14 5.06
C PHE A 9 23.60 33.81 4.30
N LYS A 10 22.35 33.37 4.10
CA LYS A 10 22.06 32.14 3.34
C LYS A 10 22.56 32.32 1.89
N PRO A 11 23.46 31.44 1.39
CA PRO A 11 23.96 31.57 0.04
C PRO A 11 22.82 31.49 -0.98
N TYR A 12 22.84 32.36 -2.00
CA TYR A 12 21.74 32.53 -2.97
C TYR A 12 21.35 31.22 -3.72
N PHE A 13 22.26 30.25 -3.77
CA PHE A 13 22.03 28.94 -4.38
C PHE A 13 21.32 27.93 -3.45
N VAL A 14 21.24 28.20 -2.15
CA VAL A 14 20.49 27.37 -1.19
C VAL A 14 19.01 27.77 -1.23
N ARG A 15 18.26 27.13 -2.13
CA ARG A 15 16.82 27.36 -2.29
C ARG A 15 16.03 26.57 -1.24
N THR A 16 15.00 27.19 -0.67
CA THR A 16 14.03 26.47 0.15
C THR A 16 13.19 25.57 -0.75
N ALA A 17 12.99 24.31 -0.35
CA ALA A 17 12.18 23.36 -1.12
C ALA A 17 10.78 23.95 -1.38
N GLN A 18 10.40 24.06 -2.65
CA GLN A 18 9.10 24.56 -3.06
C GLN A 18 8.06 23.45 -2.96
N PHE A 19 6.77 23.83 -2.93
CA PHE A 19 5.68 22.85 -2.87
C PHE A 19 5.74 21.82 -4.01
N LYS A 20 6.10 22.27 -5.22
CA LYS A 20 6.28 21.38 -6.38
C LYS A 20 7.37 20.31 -6.16
N ASP A 21 8.41 20.63 -5.40
CA ASP A 21 9.52 19.71 -5.09
C ASP A 21 9.08 18.63 -4.10
N LYS A 22 8.05 18.92 -3.30
CA LYS A 22 7.41 17.97 -2.36
C LYS A 22 6.43 17.01 -3.06
N VAL A 23 6.00 17.32 -4.29
CA VAL A 23 5.13 16.46 -5.12
C VAL A 23 5.99 15.59 -6.03
N THR A 24 6.89 14.80 -5.44
CA THR A 24 7.67 13.81 -6.19
C THR A 24 7.12 12.42 -5.91
N CYS A 25 6.58 11.76 -6.93
CA CYS A 25 6.17 10.35 -6.80
C CYS A 25 7.42 9.48 -6.57
N CYS A 26 7.45 8.81 -5.42
CA CYS A 26 8.49 7.86 -5.02
C CYS A 26 7.93 6.44 -4.91
N CYS A 27 6.80 6.13 -5.56
CA CYS A 27 6.30 4.76 -5.52
C CYS A 27 7.27 3.83 -6.24
N ARG A 28 7.36 2.58 -5.75
CA ARG A 28 8.23 1.54 -6.30
C ARG A 28 8.10 1.44 -7.82
N GLN A 29 6.88 1.34 -8.34
CA GLN A 29 6.64 1.16 -9.77
C GLN A 29 7.19 2.32 -10.61
N HIS A 30 7.01 3.57 -10.18
CA HIS A 30 7.53 4.73 -10.91
C HIS A 30 9.06 4.85 -10.81
N VAL A 31 9.64 4.60 -9.64
CA VAL A 31 11.11 4.66 -9.45
C VAL A 31 11.80 3.57 -10.27
N GLU A 32 11.31 2.34 -10.16
CA GLU A 32 11.82 1.16 -10.86
C GLU A 32 11.67 1.31 -12.38
N MET A 33 10.48 1.71 -12.86
CA MET A 33 10.22 1.93 -14.28
C MET A 33 11.12 3.04 -14.87
N ARG A 34 11.32 4.14 -14.14
CA ARG A 34 12.19 5.25 -14.60
C ARG A 34 13.66 4.84 -14.68
N SER A 35 14.18 4.17 -13.65
CA SER A 35 15.58 3.72 -13.63
C SER A 35 15.84 2.69 -14.75
N LEU A 36 14.93 1.72 -14.89
CA LEU A 36 15.02 0.70 -15.93
C LEU A 36 14.91 1.30 -17.34
N PHE A 37 13.91 2.16 -17.58
CA PHE A 37 13.74 2.82 -18.88
C PHE A 37 14.99 3.60 -19.28
N LYS A 38 15.58 4.37 -18.36
CA LYS A 38 16.81 5.11 -18.61
C LYS A 38 17.95 4.16 -19.01
N SER A 39 18.09 3.03 -18.33
CA SER A 39 19.11 2.02 -18.62
C SER A 39 18.90 1.40 -20.01
N CYS A 40 17.65 1.00 -20.34
CA CYS A 40 17.29 0.47 -21.65
C CYS A 40 17.54 1.48 -22.78
N MET A 41 17.13 2.74 -22.62
CA MET A 41 17.30 3.76 -23.66
C MET A 41 18.76 4.16 -23.85
N GLN A 42 19.57 4.18 -22.79
CA GLN A 42 21.01 4.38 -22.91
C GLN A 42 21.68 3.24 -23.69
N PHE A 43 21.27 2.00 -23.44
CA PHE A 43 21.78 0.85 -24.19
C PHE A 43 21.34 0.91 -25.66
N ARG A 44 20.04 1.12 -25.92
CA ARG A 44 19.48 1.28 -27.28
C ARG A 44 20.20 2.39 -28.06
N LYS A 45 20.43 3.55 -27.45
CA LYS A 45 21.16 4.66 -28.08
C LYS A 45 22.59 4.27 -28.49
N ARG A 46 23.29 3.49 -27.66
CA ARG A 46 24.64 2.99 -27.97
C ARG A 46 24.63 1.98 -29.12
N LEU A 47 23.63 1.10 -29.19
CA LEU A 47 23.46 0.16 -30.30
C LEU A 47 23.19 0.89 -31.62
N LEU A 48 22.22 1.80 -31.64
CA LEU A 48 21.89 2.58 -32.84
C LEU A 48 23.07 3.41 -33.37
N SER A 49 23.94 3.89 -32.47
CA SER A 49 25.16 4.62 -32.86
C SER A 49 26.21 3.72 -33.52
N ARG A 50 26.15 2.40 -33.31
CA ARG A 50 27.10 1.41 -33.84
C ARG A 50 26.60 0.72 -35.11
N GLU A 51 25.31 0.42 -35.17
CA GLU A 51 24.70 -0.38 -36.25
C GLU A 51 24.17 0.45 -37.43
N GLY A 52 24.22 1.79 -37.33
CA GLY A 52 23.58 2.68 -38.32
C GLY A 52 22.06 2.78 -38.11
N SER A 53 21.41 3.73 -38.80
CA SER A 53 20.00 4.07 -38.58
C SER A 53 19.08 2.84 -38.73
N SER A 54 18.47 2.41 -37.63
CA SER A 54 17.42 1.39 -37.60
C SER A 54 16.04 2.05 -37.67
N GLU A 55 15.05 1.37 -38.26
CA GLU A 55 13.63 1.78 -38.22
C GLU A 55 13.04 1.77 -36.80
N VAL A 56 13.73 1.19 -35.82
CA VAL A 56 13.25 1.12 -34.43
C VAL A 56 13.44 2.45 -33.71
N LYS A 57 12.34 2.99 -33.21
CA LYS A 57 12.26 4.26 -32.49
C LYS A 57 13.06 4.26 -31.18
N LEU A 58 13.82 5.34 -30.98
CA LEU A 58 14.42 5.70 -29.70
C LEU A 58 13.44 6.60 -28.93
N TYR A 59 13.04 6.18 -27.75
CA TYR A 59 12.09 6.92 -26.92
C TYR A 59 12.81 7.97 -26.08
N GLU A 60 12.37 9.22 -26.16
CA GLU A 60 12.90 10.32 -25.33
C GLU A 60 12.24 10.36 -23.95
N SER A 61 11.03 9.82 -23.85
CA SER A 61 10.26 9.79 -22.61
C SER A 61 9.50 8.48 -22.38
N LEU A 62 9.22 8.19 -21.11
CA LEU A 62 8.34 7.09 -20.72
C LEU A 62 6.92 7.24 -21.29
N SER A 63 6.41 8.47 -21.36
CA SER A 63 5.08 8.75 -21.92
C SER A 63 4.99 8.35 -23.38
N GLU A 64 6.03 8.65 -24.16
CA GLU A 64 6.11 8.26 -25.57
C GLU A 64 6.12 6.74 -25.75
N LEU A 65 6.92 6.03 -24.93
CA LEU A 65 6.93 4.56 -24.94
C LEU A 65 5.56 3.98 -24.56
N VAL A 66 4.90 4.53 -23.54
CA VAL A 66 3.57 4.09 -23.14
C VAL A 66 2.57 4.33 -24.27
N ASP A 67 2.56 5.53 -24.84
CA ASP A 67 1.64 5.93 -25.92
C ASP A 67 1.78 5.03 -27.16
N ASP A 68 3.00 4.71 -27.57
CA ASP A 68 3.27 3.81 -28.71
C ASP A 68 2.77 2.38 -28.48
N THR A 69 2.68 1.94 -27.22
CA THR A 69 2.15 0.60 -26.88
C THR A 69 0.64 0.58 -26.70
N LEU A 70 -0.05 1.71 -26.86
CA LEU A 70 -1.49 1.86 -26.66
C LEU A 70 -2.19 2.29 -27.95
N CYS A 71 -3.50 2.13 -28.04
CA CYS A 71 -4.27 2.76 -29.11
C CYS A 71 -4.25 4.29 -28.93
N THR A 72 -4.40 5.01 -30.05
CA THR A 72 -4.49 6.48 -30.05
C THR A 72 -5.59 6.95 -29.11
N ARG A 73 -5.35 8.07 -28.44
CA ARG A 73 -6.31 8.69 -27.53
C ARG A 73 -7.57 9.07 -28.31
N SER A 74 -8.73 8.92 -27.67
CA SER A 74 -9.97 9.41 -28.27
C SER A 74 -9.93 10.93 -28.40
N ALA A 75 -10.31 11.44 -29.58
CA ALA A 75 -10.30 12.87 -29.91
C ALA A 75 -11.05 13.72 -28.87
N ASN A 76 -12.12 13.19 -28.29
CA ASN A 76 -13.00 13.92 -27.38
C ASN A 76 -12.49 14.00 -25.93
N THR A 77 -11.63 13.08 -25.48
CA THR A 77 -11.24 12.99 -24.06
C THR A 77 -9.75 13.19 -23.81
N HIS A 78 -8.93 13.20 -24.87
CA HIS A 78 -7.47 13.21 -24.79
C HIS A 78 -6.90 12.15 -23.83
N GLN A 79 -7.60 11.03 -23.67
CA GLN A 79 -7.24 9.93 -22.77
C GLN A 79 -7.29 8.60 -23.52
N HIS A 80 -6.51 7.63 -23.04
CA HIS A 80 -6.60 6.24 -23.52
C HIS A 80 -7.83 5.56 -22.92
N LYS A 81 -8.42 4.64 -23.69
CA LYS A 81 -9.48 3.76 -23.17
C LYS A 81 -8.93 2.91 -22.03
N ILE A 82 -9.73 2.69 -20.98
CA ILE A 82 -9.33 1.87 -19.83
C ILE A 82 -8.93 0.46 -20.27
N SER A 83 -9.66 -0.14 -21.23
CA SER A 83 -9.31 -1.46 -21.77
C SER A 83 -7.92 -1.52 -22.40
N CYS A 84 -7.41 -0.41 -22.96
CA CYS A 84 -6.04 -0.33 -23.45
C CYS A 84 -5.04 -0.26 -22.28
N LEU A 85 -5.33 0.57 -21.28
CA LEU A 85 -4.49 0.74 -20.09
C LEU A 85 -4.36 -0.55 -19.27
N ASP A 86 -5.47 -1.28 -19.10
CA ASP A 86 -5.56 -2.56 -18.41
C ASP A 86 -5.10 -3.75 -19.28
N ARG A 87 -4.60 -3.50 -20.51
CA ARG A 87 -4.12 -4.52 -21.46
C ARG A 87 -5.15 -5.59 -21.85
N LEU A 88 -6.43 -5.20 -21.88
CA LEU A 88 -7.56 -6.03 -22.34
C LEU A 88 -7.91 -5.80 -23.82
N CYS A 89 -7.30 -4.79 -24.45
CA CYS A 89 -7.50 -4.50 -25.87
C CYS A 89 -6.68 -5.46 -26.75
N SER A 90 -7.29 -5.98 -27.81
CA SER A 90 -6.63 -6.87 -28.79
C SER A 90 -5.71 -6.12 -29.77
N GLU A 91 -5.92 -4.82 -29.99
CA GLU A 91 -5.22 -4.02 -31.00
C GLU A 91 -3.96 -3.32 -30.48
N CYS A 92 -3.75 -3.29 -29.16
CA CYS A 92 -2.57 -2.68 -28.55
C CYS A 92 -2.05 -3.52 -27.39
N GLY A 93 -0.83 -3.28 -26.98
CA GLY A 93 -0.18 -4.09 -25.96
C GLY A 93 1.33 -3.94 -25.99
N VAL A 94 1.96 -4.64 -25.06
CA VAL A 94 3.42 -4.68 -24.94
C VAL A 94 4.08 -5.30 -26.18
N PHE A 95 3.35 -6.12 -26.95
CA PHE A 95 3.82 -6.68 -28.21
C PHE A 95 4.17 -5.61 -29.27
N LYS A 96 3.61 -4.39 -29.18
CA LYS A 96 4.00 -3.26 -30.05
C LYS A 96 5.39 -2.70 -29.74
N PHE A 97 5.94 -3.00 -28.55
CA PHE A 97 7.30 -2.60 -28.22
C PHE A 97 8.30 -3.55 -28.89
N SER A 98 8.83 -3.10 -30.03
CA SER A 98 9.85 -3.78 -30.80
C SER A 98 11.23 -3.66 -30.14
N MET A 99 11.99 -4.76 -30.17
CA MET A 99 13.36 -4.83 -29.66
C MET A 99 14.34 -5.02 -30.82
N LEU A 100 15.53 -4.41 -30.71
CA LEU A 100 16.61 -4.57 -31.67
C LEU A 100 17.28 -5.96 -31.53
N PRO A 101 17.95 -6.48 -32.57
CA PRO A 101 18.70 -7.73 -32.48
C PRO A 101 19.72 -7.75 -31.33
N GLY A 102 20.47 -6.65 -31.13
CA GLY A 102 21.41 -6.52 -30.01
C GLY A 102 20.75 -6.46 -28.62
N GLU A 103 19.44 -6.19 -28.55
CA GLU A 103 18.65 -6.26 -27.30
C GLU A 103 18.12 -7.67 -27.03
N LEU A 104 18.09 -8.53 -28.05
CA LEU A 104 17.79 -9.97 -27.96
C LEU A 104 19.04 -10.81 -27.70
N ASP A 105 20.20 -10.16 -27.53
CA ASP A 105 21.45 -10.85 -27.26
C ASP A 105 21.42 -11.51 -25.87
N LYS A 106 21.75 -12.79 -25.87
CA LYS A 106 21.86 -13.67 -24.69
C LYS A 106 23.32 -13.99 -24.33
N SER A 107 24.28 -13.36 -25.01
CA SER A 107 25.71 -13.48 -24.72
C SER A 107 26.04 -13.08 -23.27
N ASP A 108 27.26 -13.38 -22.84
CA ASP A 108 27.78 -13.04 -21.50
C ASP A 108 27.98 -11.52 -21.28
N VAL A 109 27.54 -10.66 -22.20
CA VAL A 109 27.58 -9.21 -22.02
C VAL A 109 26.73 -8.81 -20.80
N GLN A 110 27.41 -8.41 -19.75
CA GLN A 110 26.81 -8.01 -18.49
C GLN A 110 26.50 -6.51 -18.48
N ILE A 111 25.21 -6.17 -18.44
CA ILE A 111 24.72 -4.81 -18.26
C ILE A 111 24.29 -4.64 -16.82
N SER A 112 24.70 -3.53 -16.24
CA SER A 112 24.29 -3.15 -14.89
C SER A 112 23.07 -2.23 -14.91
N TRP A 113 22.03 -2.60 -14.15
CA TRP A 113 20.78 -1.85 -14.00
C TRP A 113 20.18 -2.09 -12.60
N GLU A 114 19.12 -1.38 -12.24
CA GLU A 114 18.56 -1.42 -10.87
C GLU A 114 17.13 -1.95 -10.85
N ARG A 115 16.78 -2.71 -9.81
CA ARG A 115 15.40 -3.15 -9.51
C ARG A 115 15.20 -3.37 -8.02
N TYR A 116 13.96 -3.37 -7.57
CA TYR A 116 13.64 -3.67 -6.18
C TYR A 116 13.55 -5.18 -5.96
N GLU A 117 14.31 -5.68 -5.00
CA GLU A 117 14.29 -7.08 -4.57
C GLU A 117 14.15 -7.18 -3.05
N TYR A 118 13.44 -8.20 -2.59
CA TYR A 118 13.42 -8.53 -1.17
C TYR A 118 14.73 -9.21 -0.81
N THR A 119 15.49 -8.59 0.07
CA THR A 119 16.76 -9.09 0.58
C THR A 119 16.65 -9.33 2.07
N ASN A 120 17.33 -10.36 2.57
CA ASN A 120 17.41 -10.59 4.01
C ASN A 120 18.57 -9.73 4.54
N VAL A 121 18.23 -8.69 5.29
CA VAL A 121 19.20 -7.79 5.90
C VAL A 121 19.42 -8.21 7.35
N LYS A 122 20.69 -8.40 7.74
CA LYS A 122 21.04 -8.60 9.15
C LYS A 122 20.76 -7.31 9.93
N VAL A 123 19.93 -7.41 10.96
CA VAL A 123 19.77 -6.34 11.97
C VAL A 123 20.63 -6.71 13.18
N LYS A 124 20.78 -5.83 14.19
CA LYS A 124 21.53 -6.15 15.42
C LYS A 124 20.94 -7.40 16.10
N GLY A 125 21.81 -8.33 16.51
CA GLY A 125 21.43 -9.70 16.90
C GLY A 125 21.07 -10.52 15.66
N ASP A 126 21.34 -11.83 15.58
CA ASP A 126 21.23 -12.66 14.36
C ASP A 126 19.83 -12.76 13.69
N LYS A 127 18.90 -11.85 14.00
CA LYS A 127 17.61 -11.67 13.36
C LYS A 127 17.78 -11.10 11.94
N MET A 128 17.40 -11.90 10.95
CA MET A 128 17.28 -11.48 9.56
C MET A 128 15.90 -10.85 9.35
N ILE A 129 15.86 -9.61 8.84
CA ILE A 129 14.60 -8.98 8.42
C ILE A 129 14.57 -8.93 6.89
N ARG A 130 13.46 -9.40 6.30
CA ARG A 130 13.22 -9.31 4.87
C ARG A 130 12.87 -7.85 4.53
N LYS A 131 13.72 -7.18 3.77
CA LYS A 131 13.53 -5.78 3.38
C LYS A 131 13.57 -5.63 1.87
N LEU A 132 12.64 -4.84 1.33
CA LEU A 132 12.68 -4.45 -0.07
C LEU A 132 13.80 -3.41 -0.26
N VAL A 133 14.79 -3.73 -1.11
CA VAL A 133 15.96 -2.89 -1.35
C VAL A 133 16.14 -2.70 -2.86
N LEU A 134 16.56 -1.50 -3.27
CA LEU A 134 16.99 -1.25 -4.64
C LEU A 134 18.35 -1.91 -4.84
N VAL A 135 18.39 -2.98 -5.62
CA VAL A 135 19.61 -3.74 -5.90
C VAL A 135 20.12 -3.42 -7.29
N ARG A 136 21.45 -3.36 -7.40
CA ARG A 136 22.14 -3.24 -8.69
C ARG A 136 22.34 -4.64 -9.27
N LYS A 137 21.56 -4.97 -10.28
CA LYS A 137 21.63 -6.23 -11.02
C LYS A 137 22.65 -6.12 -12.15
N SER A 138 23.27 -7.25 -12.47
CA SER A 138 24.09 -7.46 -13.64
C SER A 138 23.44 -8.59 -14.44
N SER A 139 23.01 -8.33 -15.68
CA SER A 139 22.40 -9.35 -16.54
C SER A 139 22.64 -9.09 -18.02
N SER A 140 22.21 -10.02 -18.87
CA SER A 140 22.17 -9.82 -20.32
C SER A 140 21.20 -8.70 -20.73
N PRO A 141 21.38 -8.09 -21.92
CA PRO A 141 20.44 -7.13 -22.48
C PRO A 141 19.02 -7.67 -22.59
N THR A 142 18.88 -8.92 -23.04
CA THR A 142 17.57 -9.59 -23.18
C THR A 142 16.79 -9.59 -21.87
N GLU A 143 17.43 -9.92 -20.76
CA GLU A 143 16.74 -9.97 -19.46
C GLU A 143 16.25 -8.57 -19.03
N MET A 144 17.07 -7.54 -19.22
CA MET A 144 16.72 -6.16 -18.89
C MET A 144 15.51 -5.67 -19.69
N PHE A 145 15.49 -5.89 -21.02
CA PHE A 145 14.38 -5.45 -21.88
C PHE A 145 13.11 -6.30 -21.69
N GLN A 146 13.24 -7.60 -21.42
CA GLN A 146 12.09 -8.43 -21.02
C GLN A 146 11.50 -7.96 -19.69
N TYR A 147 12.33 -7.53 -18.75
CA TYR A 147 11.85 -6.95 -17.51
C TYR A 147 11.12 -5.61 -17.74
N LEU A 148 11.60 -4.77 -18.67
CA LEU A 148 10.88 -3.55 -19.08
C LEU A 148 9.51 -3.88 -19.68
N LYS A 149 9.43 -4.90 -20.56
CA LYS A 149 8.16 -5.40 -21.10
C LYS A 149 7.20 -5.81 -19.99
N LYS A 150 7.69 -6.56 -19.00
CA LYS A 150 6.89 -6.97 -17.84
C LYS A 150 6.35 -5.79 -17.04
N LEU A 151 7.15 -4.74 -16.81
CA LEU A 151 6.66 -3.53 -16.12
C LEU A 151 5.61 -2.78 -16.96
N LEU A 152 5.77 -2.72 -18.29
CA LEU A 152 4.83 -2.09 -19.22
C LEU A 152 3.44 -2.75 -19.24
N GLU A 153 3.28 -3.98 -18.76
CA GLU A 153 1.98 -4.66 -18.67
C GLU A 153 1.05 -3.98 -17.67
N THR A 154 1.58 -3.44 -16.57
CA THR A 154 0.77 -2.90 -15.46
C THR A 154 0.97 -1.40 -15.23
N PHE A 155 2.12 -0.87 -15.65
CA PHE A 155 2.50 0.52 -15.42
C PHE A 155 1.51 1.56 -15.99
N PRO A 156 0.98 1.44 -17.23
CA PRO A 156 0.06 2.45 -17.77
C PRO A 156 -1.22 2.61 -16.93
N ALA A 157 -1.82 1.49 -16.52
CA ALA A 157 -3.01 1.52 -15.67
C ALA A 157 -2.73 2.13 -14.29
N HIS A 158 -1.62 1.75 -13.66
CA HIS A 158 -1.19 2.32 -12.38
C HIS A 158 -0.96 3.83 -12.47
N GLN A 159 -0.21 4.29 -13.48
CA GLN A 159 0.05 5.71 -13.71
C GLN A 159 -1.26 6.48 -13.94
N PHE A 160 -2.17 5.92 -14.73
CA PHE A 160 -3.47 6.55 -14.98
C PHE A 160 -4.28 6.70 -13.70
N ARG A 161 -4.43 5.63 -12.89
CA ARG A 161 -5.22 5.68 -11.64
C ARG A 161 -4.62 6.66 -10.63
N ALA A 162 -3.29 6.66 -10.46
CA ALA A 162 -2.59 7.60 -9.60
C ALA A 162 -2.84 9.06 -10.00
N TYR A 163 -2.67 9.37 -11.29
CA TYR A 163 -2.96 10.69 -11.83
C TYR A 163 -4.44 11.06 -11.69
N TRP A 164 -5.34 10.12 -12.00
CA TRP A 164 -6.78 10.35 -11.95
C TRP A 164 -7.25 10.72 -10.55
N GLN A 165 -6.95 9.90 -9.54
CA GLN A 165 -7.37 10.15 -8.16
C GLN A 165 -6.78 11.45 -7.60
N SER A 166 -5.51 11.71 -7.87
CA SER A 166 -4.86 12.96 -7.46
C SER A 166 -5.50 14.19 -8.11
N LYS A 167 -5.82 14.10 -9.41
CA LYS A 167 -6.49 15.18 -10.14
C LYS A 167 -7.93 15.39 -9.66
N ARG A 168 -8.62 14.32 -9.30
CA ARG A 168 -9.97 14.37 -8.75
C ARG A 168 -10.02 15.12 -7.42
N MET A 169 -9.10 14.84 -6.50
CA MET A 169 -9.00 15.56 -5.23
C MET A 169 -8.75 17.06 -5.44
N LYS A 170 -7.76 17.42 -6.26
CA LYS A 170 -7.45 18.84 -6.57
C LYS A 170 -8.64 19.56 -7.19
N SER A 171 -9.27 18.95 -8.19
CA SER A 171 -10.45 19.51 -8.87
C SER A 171 -11.62 19.73 -7.91
N LEU A 172 -11.80 18.87 -6.91
CA LEU A 172 -12.83 19.01 -5.89
C LEU A 172 -12.52 20.15 -4.91
N VAL A 173 -11.27 20.25 -4.43
CA VAL A 173 -10.86 21.34 -3.53
C VAL A 173 -10.96 22.71 -4.22
N GLU A 174 -10.58 22.79 -5.50
CA GLU A 174 -10.70 24.00 -6.32
C GLU A 174 -12.15 24.43 -6.60
N ASN A 175 -13.09 23.48 -6.59
CA ASN A 175 -14.50 23.71 -6.91
C ASN A 175 -15.41 23.11 -5.83
N LEU A 176 -15.06 23.34 -4.56
CA LEU A 176 -15.78 22.76 -3.43
C LEU A 176 -17.18 23.39 -3.34
N PRO A 177 -18.27 22.59 -3.34
CA PRO A 177 -19.61 23.14 -3.16
C PRO A 177 -19.85 23.61 -1.72
N ILE A 178 -20.69 24.63 -1.56
CA ILE A 178 -21.14 25.08 -0.24
C ILE A 178 -21.78 23.93 0.53
N GLY A 179 -21.49 23.84 1.83
CA GLY A 179 -21.90 22.74 2.70
C GLY A 179 -21.12 21.44 2.49
N HIS A 180 -20.08 21.43 1.65
CA HIS A 180 -19.17 20.31 1.53
C HIS A 180 -17.84 20.57 2.25
N CYS A 181 -17.20 19.51 2.70
CA CYS A 181 -15.88 19.52 3.32
C CYS A 181 -15.00 18.42 2.72
N VAL A 182 -13.70 18.67 2.59
CA VAL A 182 -12.72 17.67 2.17
C VAL A 182 -11.70 17.43 3.28
N THR A 183 -11.52 16.17 3.66
CA THR A 183 -10.45 15.74 4.57
C THR A 183 -9.44 14.87 3.83
N VAL A 184 -8.16 15.02 4.16
CA VAL A 184 -7.10 14.10 3.74
C VAL A 184 -6.45 13.51 4.99
N HIS A 185 -6.73 12.24 5.27
CA HIS A 185 -6.25 11.54 6.46
C HIS A 185 -4.96 10.77 6.17
N ASP A 186 -4.07 10.71 7.16
CA ASP A 186 -2.86 9.89 7.14
C ASP A 186 -2.32 9.66 8.55
N PHE A 187 -1.79 8.47 8.79
CA PHE A 187 -0.99 8.20 9.97
C PHE A 187 0.46 8.56 9.68
N SER A 188 0.97 9.61 10.32
CA SER A 188 2.40 9.87 10.26
C SER A 188 3.14 8.78 11.03
N GLU A 189 4.33 8.41 10.56
CA GLU A 189 5.23 7.55 11.34
C GLU A 189 5.35 8.08 12.77
N ASN A 190 5.22 7.19 13.75
CA ASN A 190 5.27 7.53 15.17
C ASN A 190 6.48 8.41 15.49
N TYR A 191 6.25 9.41 16.34
CA TYR A 191 7.33 10.21 16.89
C TYR A 191 8.07 9.39 17.94
N LYS A 192 9.39 9.28 17.79
CA LYS A 192 10.25 8.60 18.77
C LYS A 192 10.74 9.65 19.76
N CYS A 193 10.33 9.55 21.01
CA CYS A 193 10.86 10.40 22.07
C CYS A 193 12.38 10.16 22.16
N THR A 194 13.14 11.23 22.04
CA THR A 194 14.60 11.21 22.17
C THR A 194 15.00 12.11 23.33
N GLU A 195 16.09 11.77 24.02
CA GLU A 195 16.65 12.62 25.07
C GLU A 195 17.87 13.37 24.51
N GLN A 196 18.12 14.59 24.99
CA GLN A 196 19.31 15.33 24.58
C GLN A 196 20.59 14.65 25.06
N ASN A 197 20.57 14.11 26.29
CA ASN A 197 21.68 13.41 26.92
C ASN A 197 21.28 11.95 27.19
N GLU A 198 21.09 11.16 26.13
CA GLU A 198 20.71 9.74 26.24
C GLU A 198 21.78 8.93 26.98
N ILE A 199 21.43 8.34 28.12
CA ILE A 199 22.26 7.33 28.78
C ILE A 199 22.25 6.03 27.96
N GLN A 200 23.33 5.25 28.03
CA GLN A 200 23.53 4.06 27.18
C GLN A 200 22.39 3.03 27.28
N SER A 201 21.69 2.95 28.41
CA SER A 201 20.53 2.06 28.63
C SER A 201 19.25 2.52 27.91
N SER A 202 19.05 3.83 27.69
CA SER A 202 17.86 4.39 27.01
C SER A 202 17.83 4.09 25.51
N TYR A 203 18.90 3.54 24.94
CA TYR A 203 19.01 3.22 23.51
C TYR A 203 18.08 2.07 23.06
N PHE A 204 17.63 1.21 23.98
CA PHE A 204 16.93 -0.04 23.63
C PHE A 204 15.40 0.06 23.61
N GLN A 205 14.79 1.06 24.23
CA GLN A 205 13.33 1.23 24.29
C GLN A 205 12.97 2.72 24.25
N LYS A 206 12.79 3.27 23.04
CA LYS A 206 12.28 4.64 22.88
C LYS A 206 10.76 4.61 22.92
N LEU A 207 10.17 5.50 23.72
CA LEU A 207 8.72 5.68 23.75
C LEU A 207 8.27 6.26 22.41
N GLU A 208 7.22 5.68 21.85
CA GLU A 208 6.66 6.11 20.56
C GLU A 208 5.30 6.76 20.76
N VAL A 209 5.07 7.87 20.07
CA VAL A 209 3.84 8.64 20.12
C VAL A 209 3.18 8.61 18.75
N SER A 210 1.91 8.20 18.70
CA SER A 210 1.11 8.22 17.49
C SER A 210 0.76 9.65 17.10
N LEU A 211 0.94 9.96 15.81
CA LEU A 211 0.62 11.25 15.23
C LEU A 211 -0.26 11.04 14.00
N HIS A 212 -1.56 11.22 14.17
CA HIS A 212 -2.49 11.25 13.03
C HIS A 212 -2.60 12.68 12.48
N VAL A 213 -2.63 12.82 11.17
CA VAL A 213 -2.75 14.10 10.47
C VAL A 213 -3.98 14.09 9.57
N THR A 214 -4.81 15.12 9.68
CA THR A 214 -5.91 15.42 8.76
C THR A 214 -5.69 16.79 8.14
N ILE A 215 -5.57 16.87 6.82
CA ILE A 215 -5.66 18.15 6.10
C ILE A 215 -7.14 18.42 5.85
N LEU A 216 -7.62 19.55 6.32
CA LEU A 216 -9.03 19.92 6.25
C LEU A 216 -9.19 21.09 5.29
N HIS A 217 -10.04 20.93 4.27
CA HIS A 217 -10.46 21.98 3.38
C HIS A 217 -11.96 22.23 3.57
N ARG A 218 -12.31 23.43 3.99
CA ARG A 218 -13.69 23.86 4.24
C ARG A 218 -13.90 25.28 3.73
N HIS A 219 -15.15 25.66 3.56
CA HIS A 219 -15.50 27.05 3.36
C HIS A 219 -15.20 27.87 4.63
N SER A 220 -14.81 29.12 4.46
CA SER A 220 -14.60 30.04 5.58
C SER A 220 -15.93 30.34 6.27
N VAL A 221 -15.88 30.53 7.58
CA VAL A 221 -17.01 30.89 8.43
C VAL A 221 -16.75 32.28 8.98
N LEU A 222 -17.66 33.22 8.77
CA LEU A 222 -17.46 34.64 9.11
C LEU A 222 -17.04 34.86 10.57
N GLU A 223 -17.73 34.22 11.51
CA GLU A 223 -17.50 34.38 12.96
C GLU A 223 -16.13 33.84 13.41
N TYR A 224 -15.58 32.88 12.65
CA TYR A 224 -14.36 32.17 13.02
C TYR A 224 -13.13 32.65 12.23
N ASP A 225 -13.27 32.78 10.91
CA ASP A 225 -12.18 33.15 9.99
C ASP A 225 -12.16 34.65 9.65
N GLY A 226 -13.21 35.40 10.03
CA GLY A 226 -13.35 36.83 9.71
C GLY A 226 -13.71 37.11 8.24
N LYS A 227 -13.93 36.07 7.43
CA LYS A 227 -14.39 36.16 6.04
C LYS A 227 -15.49 35.13 5.80
N ASP A 228 -16.58 35.56 5.17
CA ASP A 228 -17.65 34.66 4.75
C ASP A 228 -17.34 34.02 3.38
N SER A 229 -17.96 32.89 3.10
CA SER A 229 -17.83 32.18 1.83
C SER A 229 -19.20 31.91 1.22
N THR A 230 -19.44 32.43 0.01
CA THR A 230 -20.69 32.20 -0.72
C THR A 230 -20.47 31.33 -1.96
N ALA A 231 -21.55 30.97 -2.66
CA ALA A 231 -21.45 30.23 -3.92
C ALA A 231 -20.78 31.07 -5.03
N GLU A 232 -20.97 32.40 -5.01
CA GLU A 232 -20.43 33.36 -5.97
C GLU A 232 -18.97 33.73 -5.66
N GLU A 233 -18.64 33.88 -4.37
CA GLU A 233 -17.28 34.16 -3.89
C GLU A 233 -16.84 33.08 -2.89
N PRO A 234 -16.49 31.87 -3.37
CA PRO A 234 -16.04 30.80 -2.50
C PRO A 234 -14.69 31.13 -1.88
N ASN A 235 -14.59 31.04 -0.56
CA ASN A 235 -13.34 31.18 0.17
C ASN A 235 -13.01 29.87 0.89
N ILE A 236 -11.99 29.17 0.39
CA ILE A 236 -11.56 27.88 0.93
C ILE A 236 -10.43 28.07 1.93
N VAL A 237 -10.68 27.65 3.17
CA VAL A 237 -9.72 27.61 4.27
C VAL A 237 -9.07 26.23 4.29
N THR A 238 -7.75 26.19 4.47
CA THR A 238 -7.00 24.94 4.63
C THR A 238 -6.35 24.88 6.00
N GLU A 239 -6.66 23.84 6.77
CA GLU A 239 -6.22 23.66 8.15
C GLU A 239 -5.49 22.32 8.31
N GLN A 240 -4.60 22.25 9.30
CA GLN A 240 -3.93 21.00 9.68
C GLN A 240 -4.45 20.57 11.04
N PHE A 241 -5.12 19.43 11.08
CA PHE A 241 -5.69 18.87 12.30
C PHE A 241 -4.88 17.66 12.74
N PHE A 242 -4.35 17.68 13.95
CA PHE A 242 -3.48 16.65 14.50
C PHE A 242 -4.16 15.97 15.68
N VAL A 243 -4.08 14.65 15.72
CA VAL A 243 -4.45 13.85 16.89
C VAL A 243 -3.18 13.17 17.41
N ILE A 244 -2.81 13.50 18.65
CA ILE A 244 -1.63 12.98 19.34
C ILE A 244 -2.09 12.01 20.42
N SER A 245 -1.52 10.81 20.44
CA SER A 245 -1.95 9.74 21.35
C SER A 245 -0.80 8.80 21.71
N PRO A 246 -0.79 8.20 22.91
CA PRO A 246 0.09 7.07 23.21
C PRO A 246 -0.43 5.75 22.59
N ASP A 247 -1.66 5.70 22.09
CA ASP A 247 -2.24 4.51 21.45
C ASP A 247 -1.65 4.27 20.06
N GLN A 248 -1.02 3.11 19.84
CA GLN A 248 -0.31 2.76 18.61
C GLN A 248 -1.02 1.70 17.76
N LYS A 249 -2.26 1.33 18.07
CA LYS A 249 -2.94 0.25 17.36
C LYS A 249 -3.36 0.62 15.93
N HIS A 250 -3.61 1.91 15.68
CA HIS A 250 -3.99 2.47 14.37
C HIS A 250 -5.14 1.72 13.68
N ASP A 251 -6.04 1.13 14.47
CA ASP A 251 -7.15 0.31 14.04
C ASP A 251 -8.37 1.17 13.61
N HIS A 252 -9.45 0.49 13.24
CA HIS A 252 -10.70 1.14 12.81
C HIS A 252 -11.39 1.94 13.94
N HIS A 253 -11.11 1.65 15.21
CA HIS A 253 -11.60 2.47 16.30
C HIS A 253 -10.84 3.79 16.37
N TYR A 254 -9.52 3.77 16.16
CA TYR A 254 -8.71 4.97 16.11
C TYR A 254 -9.18 5.88 14.97
N THR A 255 -9.37 5.33 13.76
CA THR A 255 -9.83 6.12 12.61
C THR A 255 -11.20 6.75 12.89
N HIS A 256 -12.14 6.00 13.47
CA HIS A 256 -13.47 6.51 13.85
C HIS A 256 -13.37 7.63 14.90
N CYS A 257 -12.52 7.47 15.92
CA CYS A 257 -12.25 8.51 16.93
C CYS A 257 -11.74 9.81 16.30
N VAL A 258 -10.80 9.71 15.36
CA VAL A 258 -10.29 10.87 14.61
C VAL A 258 -11.40 11.55 13.82
N GLN A 259 -12.24 10.77 13.12
CA GLN A 259 -13.36 11.32 12.34
C GLN A 259 -14.36 12.05 13.25
N ASN A 260 -14.65 11.50 14.43
CA ASN A 260 -15.51 12.14 15.43
C ASN A 260 -14.92 13.48 15.89
N LEU A 261 -13.64 13.52 16.24
CA LEU A 261 -12.96 14.75 16.67
C LEU A 261 -12.98 15.85 15.59
N VAL A 262 -12.84 15.46 14.31
CA VAL A 262 -12.97 16.40 13.19
C VAL A 262 -14.41 16.91 13.08
N SER A 263 -15.41 16.04 13.22
CA SER A 263 -16.83 16.42 13.20
C SER A 263 -17.17 17.39 14.34
N GLU A 264 -16.75 17.07 15.56
CA GLU A 264 -16.94 17.92 16.76
C GLU A 264 -16.29 19.29 16.58
N TYR A 265 -15.08 19.34 16.02
CA TYR A 265 -14.41 20.60 15.71
C TYR A 265 -15.18 21.43 14.68
N LEU A 266 -15.63 20.83 13.57
CA LEU A 266 -16.43 21.53 12.56
C LEU A 266 -17.71 22.11 13.17
N LYS A 267 -18.39 21.34 14.04
CA LYS A 267 -19.56 21.80 14.79
C LYS A 267 -19.22 22.93 15.76
N SER A 268 -18.08 22.86 16.46
CA SER A 268 -17.70 23.87 17.44
C SER A 268 -17.35 25.23 16.85
N ILE A 269 -17.07 25.29 15.54
CA ILE A 269 -16.85 26.55 14.80
C ILE A 269 -18.05 26.96 13.95
N ASN A 270 -19.23 26.36 14.18
CA ASN A 270 -20.46 26.59 13.42
C ASN A 270 -20.29 26.37 11.90
N CYS A 271 -19.42 25.44 11.50
CA CYS A 271 -19.25 25.07 10.10
C CYS A 271 -20.26 23.97 9.72
N GLU A 272 -21.37 24.36 9.12
CA GLU A 272 -22.42 23.43 8.70
C GLU A 272 -21.99 22.61 7.48
N ILE A 273 -21.79 21.31 7.68
CA ILE A 273 -21.38 20.36 6.64
C ILE A 273 -22.50 19.35 6.40
N SER A 274 -22.97 19.27 5.15
CA SER A 274 -23.91 18.27 4.67
C SER A 274 -23.18 17.07 4.04
N VAL A 275 -22.08 17.32 3.34
CA VAL A 275 -21.33 16.29 2.60
C VAL A 275 -19.86 16.26 2.99
N MET A 276 -19.41 15.12 3.51
CA MET A 276 -18.01 14.88 3.84
C MET A 276 -17.31 14.09 2.73
N HIS A 277 -16.19 14.61 2.23
CA HIS A 277 -15.32 13.95 1.25
C HIS A 277 -13.99 13.58 1.89
N GLU A 278 -13.79 12.31 2.18
CA GLU A 278 -12.54 11.82 2.75
C GLU A 278 -11.62 11.32 1.65
N PHE A 279 -10.34 11.65 1.76
CA PHE A 279 -9.25 11.08 0.97
C PHE A 279 -8.24 10.45 1.92
N THR A 280 -7.78 9.27 1.59
CA THR A 280 -6.80 8.54 2.39
C THR A 280 -5.98 7.63 1.49
N ASP A 281 -4.87 7.14 2.02
CA ASP A 281 -4.15 6.07 1.37
C ASP A 281 -4.98 4.77 1.29
N GLY A 282 -4.50 3.83 0.49
CA GLY A 282 -5.16 2.54 0.30
C GLY A 282 -4.73 1.47 1.30
N CYS A 283 -4.24 1.83 2.49
CA CYS A 283 -3.70 0.88 3.46
C CYS A 283 -4.81 0.00 4.04
N SER A 284 -4.71 -1.32 3.82
CA SER A 284 -5.74 -2.28 4.22
C SER A 284 -5.80 -2.56 5.73
N SER A 285 -4.76 -2.19 6.49
CA SER A 285 -4.79 -2.26 7.95
C SER A 285 -5.33 -0.97 8.60
N GLN A 286 -5.57 0.08 7.82
CA GLN A 286 -6.04 1.39 8.31
C GLN A 286 -7.37 1.75 7.64
N TYR A 287 -7.47 2.91 6.99
CA TYR A 287 -8.72 3.44 6.45
C TYR A 287 -9.39 2.60 5.35
N LYS A 288 -8.65 1.68 4.71
CA LYS A 288 -9.18 0.75 3.70
C LYS A 288 -9.45 -0.65 4.26
N SER A 289 -9.38 -0.85 5.57
CA SER A 289 -9.76 -2.12 6.20
C SER A 289 -11.25 -2.43 6.00
N ARG A 290 -11.62 -3.71 6.11
CA ARG A 290 -13.03 -4.14 6.05
C ARG A 290 -13.89 -3.45 7.10
N HIS A 291 -13.33 -3.27 8.30
CA HIS A 291 -13.99 -2.61 9.41
C HIS A 291 -14.20 -1.12 9.13
N CYS A 292 -13.16 -0.43 8.64
CA CYS A 292 -13.28 0.96 8.21
C CYS A 292 -14.28 1.16 7.07
N MET A 293 -14.38 0.22 6.12
CA MET A 293 -15.42 0.28 5.06
C MET A 293 -16.82 0.08 5.63
N GLY A 294 -16.97 -0.77 6.64
CA GLY A 294 -18.23 -0.93 7.37
C GLY A 294 -18.59 0.32 8.18
N ASP A 295 -17.61 0.96 8.80
CA ASP A 295 -17.81 2.23 9.52
C ASP A 295 -18.28 3.35 8.62
N VAL A 296 -17.78 3.42 7.38
CA VAL A 296 -18.28 4.37 6.38
C VAL A 296 -19.79 4.20 6.17
N SER A 297 -20.31 2.97 6.24
CA SER A 297 -21.75 2.73 6.08
C SER A 297 -22.59 3.42 7.16
N TYR A 298 -22.07 3.60 8.38
CA TYR A 298 -22.76 4.25 9.51
C TYR A 298 -22.29 5.69 9.79
N SER A 299 -21.29 6.18 9.04
CA SER A 299 -20.67 7.48 9.35
C SER A 299 -21.62 8.67 9.16
N CYS A 300 -22.65 8.54 8.30
CA CYS A 300 -23.67 9.57 8.16
C CYS A 300 -24.44 9.78 9.47
N SER A 301 -24.93 8.70 10.09
CA SER A 301 -25.66 8.76 11.35
C SER A 301 -24.74 9.11 12.53
N ASP A 302 -23.53 8.56 12.57
CA ASP A 302 -22.56 8.83 13.63
C ASP A 302 -22.18 10.32 13.72
N PHE A 303 -21.95 10.96 12.57
CA PHE A 303 -21.41 12.32 12.51
C PHE A 303 -22.45 13.39 12.17
N GLY A 304 -23.65 12.99 11.73
CA GLY A 304 -24.73 13.90 11.34
C GLY A 304 -24.57 14.49 9.94
N TYR A 305 -23.90 13.78 9.03
CA TYR A 305 -23.78 14.18 7.62
C TYR A 305 -24.90 13.56 6.79
N ALA A 306 -25.37 14.27 5.77
CA ALA A 306 -26.31 13.71 4.80
C ALA A 306 -25.62 12.68 3.90
N LYS A 307 -24.33 12.89 3.57
CA LYS A 307 -23.56 12.00 2.70
C LYS A 307 -22.10 11.96 3.11
N ILE A 308 -21.48 10.78 3.03
CA ILE A 308 -20.04 10.61 3.14
C ILE A 308 -19.49 9.89 1.91
N LEU A 309 -18.37 10.39 1.40
CA LEU A 309 -17.66 9.81 0.26
C LEU A 309 -16.20 9.61 0.66
N ARG A 310 -15.79 8.35 0.85
CA ARG A 310 -14.39 8.00 1.08
C ARG A 310 -13.71 7.63 -0.23
N ASN A 311 -12.59 8.27 -0.51
CA ASN A 311 -11.79 8.07 -1.70
C ASN A 311 -10.41 7.57 -1.30
N TYR A 312 -9.90 6.60 -2.05
CA TYR A 312 -8.56 6.07 -1.85
C TYR A 312 -7.65 6.56 -2.97
N PHE A 313 -6.45 7.02 -2.61
CA PHE A 313 -5.38 7.19 -3.60
C PHE A 313 -4.94 5.83 -4.14
N GLU A 314 -4.34 5.84 -5.33
CA GLU A 314 -3.65 4.65 -5.84
C GLU A 314 -2.54 4.26 -4.86
N THR A 315 -2.28 2.96 -4.71
CA THR A 315 -1.26 2.43 -3.80
C THR A 315 0.07 3.19 -3.94
N SER A 316 0.60 3.67 -2.80
CA SER A 316 1.83 4.44 -2.69
C SER A 316 1.82 5.82 -3.39
N HIS A 317 0.64 6.37 -3.70
CA HIS A 317 0.45 7.72 -4.25
C HIS A 317 -0.32 8.66 -3.32
N ALA A 318 -0.46 8.32 -2.04
CA ALA A 318 -1.05 9.21 -1.07
C ALA A 318 -0.12 10.35 -0.64
N ARG A 319 1.18 10.29 -0.94
CA ARG A 319 2.16 11.28 -0.47
C ARG A 319 1.75 12.72 -0.82
N GLY A 320 1.63 13.58 0.19
CA GLY A 320 1.04 14.90 0.04
C GLY A 320 1.36 15.89 1.18
N PRO A 321 0.53 16.95 1.32
CA PRO A 321 0.69 17.95 2.37
C PRO A 321 0.68 17.37 3.79
N GLN A 322 -0.03 16.26 4.01
CA GLN A 322 -0.13 15.57 5.29
C GLN A 322 1.18 14.95 5.77
N ASP A 323 1.98 14.34 4.88
CA ASP A 323 3.34 13.88 5.22
C ASP A 323 4.22 15.05 5.65
N ALA A 324 4.13 16.17 4.93
CA ALA A 324 4.93 17.36 5.22
C ALA A 324 4.52 18.02 6.55
N ALA A 325 3.23 17.97 6.88
CA ALA A 325 2.69 18.48 8.14
C ALA A 325 3.15 17.61 9.32
N GLY A 326 3.01 16.28 9.25
CA GLY A 326 3.50 15.37 10.27
C GLY A 326 5.02 15.46 10.45
N GLY A 327 5.78 15.48 9.36
CA GLY A 327 7.24 15.67 9.39
C GLY A 327 7.67 17.02 9.98
N PHE A 328 6.86 18.08 9.80
CA PHE A 328 7.14 19.38 10.41
C PHE A 328 7.02 19.33 11.94
N ILE A 329 5.95 18.75 12.48
CA ILE A 329 5.75 18.64 13.95
C ILE A 329 6.91 17.87 14.58
N LYS A 330 7.24 16.69 14.03
CA LYS A 330 8.35 15.86 14.52
C LYS A 330 9.68 16.60 14.50
N LYS A 331 9.99 17.28 13.38
CA LYS A 331 11.22 18.07 13.27
C LYS A 331 11.29 19.23 14.27
N GLN A 332 10.19 19.91 14.53
CA GLN A 332 10.19 21.01 15.53
C GLN A 332 10.39 20.46 16.94
N ALA A 333 9.73 19.36 17.28
CA ALA A 333 9.93 18.66 18.55
C ALA A 333 11.39 18.21 18.74
N ASP A 334 11.98 17.55 17.74
CA ASP A 334 13.39 17.15 17.74
C ASP A 334 14.31 18.34 17.97
N LEU A 335 14.08 19.46 17.26
CA LEU A 335 14.88 20.68 17.42
C LEU A 335 14.74 21.29 18.81
N ALA A 336 13.55 21.26 19.41
CA ALA A 336 13.30 21.78 20.75
C ALA A 336 14.07 20.97 21.81
N VAL A 337 14.11 19.64 21.67
CA VAL A 337 14.89 18.72 22.50
C VAL A 337 16.39 18.92 22.30
N ILE A 338 16.87 18.93 21.04
CA ILE A 338 18.30 19.11 20.71
C ILE A 338 18.85 20.43 21.26
N ARG A 339 18.03 21.50 21.26
CA ARG A 339 18.40 22.81 21.80
C ARG A 339 18.35 22.87 23.34
N GLY A 340 17.87 21.83 24.01
CA GLY A 340 17.65 21.82 25.45
C GLY A 340 16.56 22.77 25.92
N THR A 341 15.64 23.16 25.03
CA THR A 341 14.54 24.09 25.37
C THR A 341 13.34 23.38 25.95
N HIS A 342 13.13 22.11 25.56
CA HIS A 342 12.01 21.30 26.00
C HIS A 342 12.48 19.86 26.22
N VAL A 343 11.83 19.17 27.15
CA VAL A 343 11.97 17.73 27.35
C VAL A 343 10.66 17.11 26.88
N ILE A 344 10.71 16.25 25.86
CA ILE A 344 9.53 15.61 25.25
C ILE A 344 9.71 14.10 25.38
N GLN A 345 9.11 13.51 26.43
CA GLN A 345 9.24 12.08 26.76
C GLN A 345 7.92 11.30 26.68
N SER A 346 6.79 12.00 26.51
CA SER A 346 5.46 11.40 26.44
C SER A 346 4.61 12.03 25.33
N SER A 347 3.46 11.40 25.07
CA SER A 347 2.44 11.91 24.17
C SER A 347 1.86 13.25 24.67
N SER A 348 1.69 13.40 25.98
CA SER A 348 1.24 14.66 26.59
C SER A 348 2.27 15.77 26.41
N ASP A 349 3.56 15.49 26.62
CA ASP A 349 4.61 16.51 26.42
C ASP A 349 4.65 16.99 24.96
N LEU A 350 4.51 16.06 24.01
CA LEU A 350 4.48 16.40 22.58
C LEU A 350 3.26 17.27 22.25
N PHE A 351 2.10 16.92 22.82
CA PHE A 351 0.87 17.70 22.66
C PHE A 351 1.01 19.12 23.24
N ASP A 352 1.45 19.23 24.49
CA ASP A 352 1.62 20.52 25.18
C ASP A 352 2.61 21.42 24.45
N TYR A 353 3.73 20.84 24.00
CA TYR A 353 4.72 21.54 23.17
C TYR A 353 4.08 22.05 21.87
N ALA A 354 3.39 21.18 21.13
CA ALA A 354 2.81 21.52 19.84
C ALA A 354 1.70 22.57 19.98
N GLN A 355 0.81 22.42 20.96
CA GLN A 355 -0.26 23.35 21.24
C GLN A 355 0.27 24.74 21.61
N SER A 356 1.31 24.80 22.44
CA SER A 356 1.88 26.06 22.92
C SER A 356 2.74 26.80 21.88
N ASN A 357 3.41 26.06 20.99
CA ASN A 357 4.44 26.63 20.12
C ASN A 357 4.11 26.60 18.62
N LEU A 358 3.22 25.70 18.18
CA LEU A 358 3.05 25.38 16.75
C LEU A 358 1.63 25.63 16.22
N SER A 359 0.70 26.07 17.06
CA SER A 359 -0.69 26.36 16.66
C SER A 359 -0.79 27.46 15.60
N THR A 360 0.02 28.51 15.72
CA THR A 360 0.04 29.63 14.77
C THR A 360 0.91 29.32 13.55
N THR A 361 0.39 29.65 12.37
CA THR A 361 1.09 29.51 11.08
C THR A 361 1.70 30.84 10.65
N ALA A 362 2.58 31.41 11.49
CA ALA A 362 3.29 32.64 11.14
C ALA A 362 3.92 32.51 9.74
N ASP A 363 3.41 33.28 8.77
CA ASP A 363 3.83 33.39 7.36
C ASP A 363 3.47 32.26 6.37
N SER A 364 2.53 31.35 6.67
CA SER A 364 2.06 30.38 5.67
C SER A 364 0.79 30.83 4.96
N SER A 365 0.91 31.39 3.76
CA SER A 365 -0.23 31.74 2.88
C SER A 365 -1.11 30.56 2.44
N LYS A 366 -0.79 29.33 2.86
CA LYS A 366 -1.44 28.09 2.41
C LYS A 366 -2.02 27.22 3.52
N CYS A 367 -1.84 27.61 4.78
CA CYS A 367 -2.37 26.89 5.94
C CYS A 367 -2.77 27.92 6.97
N SER A 368 -4.07 28.02 7.21
CA SER A 368 -4.67 29.06 8.04
C SER A 368 -4.36 28.83 9.52
N GLN A 369 -4.31 27.57 9.97
CA GLN A 369 -3.96 27.22 11.34
C GLN A 369 -3.64 25.74 11.52
N ARG A 370 -3.05 25.41 12.68
CA ARG A 370 -2.88 24.04 13.17
C ARG A 370 -3.72 23.82 14.42
N ILE A 371 -4.46 22.73 14.42
CA ILE A 371 -5.36 22.33 15.49
C ILE A 371 -4.80 21.03 16.08
N PHE A 372 -4.66 20.98 17.41
CA PHE A 372 -4.20 19.79 18.10
C PHE A 372 -5.32 19.23 18.97
N ARG A 373 -5.40 17.91 19.04
CA ARG A 373 -6.21 17.15 19.99
C ARG A 373 -5.36 16.08 20.63
N TYR A 374 -5.54 15.90 21.93
CA TYR A 374 -4.94 14.82 22.70
C TYR A 374 -5.98 13.72 22.92
N VAL A 375 -5.60 12.47 22.69
CA VAL A 375 -6.41 11.30 22.98
C VAL A 375 -5.57 10.35 23.81
N ASP A 376 -5.91 10.19 25.08
CA ASP A 376 -5.15 9.32 25.99
C ASP A 376 -5.33 7.84 25.63
N SER A 377 -6.57 7.44 25.34
CA SER A 377 -6.89 6.10 24.87
C SER A 377 -8.11 6.12 23.96
N VAL A 378 -8.12 5.23 22.96
CA VAL A 378 -9.25 5.06 22.04
C VAL A 378 -10.22 4.03 22.62
N ASN A 379 -11.51 4.39 22.72
CA ASN A 379 -12.57 3.48 23.11
C ASN A 379 -12.77 2.40 22.03
N ARG A 380 -12.76 1.12 22.44
CA ARG A 380 -12.92 -0.05 21.57
C ARG A 380 -14.13 -0.91 21.92
N ASP A 381 -15.08 -0.36 22.66
CA ASP A 381 -16.30 -1.05 23.08
C ASP A 381 -17.32 -1.17 21.95
N ARG A 382 -17.07 -0.49 20.83
CA ARG A 382 -17.97 -0.46 19.67
C ARG A 382 -17.91 -1.77 18.89
N ASP A 383 -18.94 -2.59 19.01
CA ASP A 383 -19.08 -3.82 18.22
C ASP A 383 -19.51 -3.52 16.77
N ARG A 384 -18.55 -3.12 15.95
CA ARG A 384 -18.71 -2.90 14.51
C ARG A 384 -17.62 -3.62 13.71
N ASN A 385 -17.60 -4.94 13.89
CA ASN A 385 -16.77 -5.84 13.13
C ASN A 385 -17.51 -6.36 11.89
N PHE A 386 -16.86 -6.36 10.73
CA PHE A 386 -17.50 -6.63 9.45
C PHE A 386 -16.72 -7.64 8.61
N LEU A 387 -17.43 -8.38 7.78
CA LEU A 387 -16.82 -9.32 6.84
C LEU A 387 -15.99 -8.62 5.74
N PRO A 388 -14.99 -9.32 5.15
CA PRO A 388 -14.16 -8.75 4.09
C PRO A 388 -14.95 -8.33 2.84
N VAL A 389 -14.63 -7.15 2.31
CA VAL A 389 -15.20 -6.65 1.05
C VAL A 389 -14.43 -7.22 -0.14
N LYS A 390 -15.13 -7.93 -1.03
CA LYS A 390 -14.53 -8.52 -2.25
C LYS A 390 -13.90 -7.45 -3.14
N GLU A 391 -12.74 -7.78 -3.71
CA GLU A 391 -11.97 -6.90 -4.60
C GLU A 391 -11.62 -5.52 -4.02
N ASN A 392 -11.56 -5.38 -2.68
CA ASN A 392 -11.26 -4.11 -1.99
C ASN A 392 -10.08 -3.33 -2.61
N ARG A 393 -8.98 -4.02 -2.98
CA ARG A 393 -7.82 -3.38 -3.61
C ARG A 393 -8.16 -2.58 -4.88
N LYS A 394 -9.16 -2.99 -5.66
CA LYS A 394 -9.60 -2.30 -6.89
C LYS A 394 -10.55 -1.12 -6.64
N ILE A 395 -11.14 -1.04 -5.44
CA ILE A 395 -12.08 0.02 -5.06
C ILE A 395 -11.29 1.27 -4.70
N HIS A 396 -11.64 2.41 -5.28
CA HIS A 396 -11.05 3.70 -4.93
C HIS A 396 -12.08 4.76 -4.53
N GLN A 397 -13.36 4.42 -4.57
CA GLN A 397 -14.41 5.26 -4.00
C GLN A 397 -15.46 4.40 -3.31
N VAL A 398 -15.83 4.81 -2.10
CA VAL A 398 -16.90 4.26 -1.28
C VAL A 398 -17.82 5.41 -0.89
N ARG A 399 -19.11 5.16 -0.84
CA ARG A 399 -20.11 6.16 -0.47
C ARG A 399 -21.13 5.54 0.44
N SER A 400 -21.58 6.31 1.43
CA SER A 400 -22.74 5.97 2.22
C SER A 400 -23.76 7.11 2.19
N PHE A 401 -25.03 6.69 2.23
CA PHE A 401 -26.22 7.53 2.32
C PHE A 401 -27.16 6.99 3.42
N ASP A 402 -27.16 5.66 3.59
CA ASP A 402 -28.00 4.93 4.54
C ASP A 402 -27.14 3.93 5.33
N ASP A 403 -27.53 3.69 6.57
CA ASP A 403 -26.80 2.81 7.48
C ASP A 403 -26.76 1.36 7.00
N GLY A 404 -25.57 0.74 7.12
CA GLY A 404 -25.35 -0.67 6.76
C GLY A 404 -25.17 -0.93 5.27
N GLU A 405 -25.18 0.09 4.41
CA GLU A 405 -24.97 -0.06 2.97
C GLU A 405 -23.88 0.88 2.44
N ILE A 406 -23.09 0.40 1.48
CA ILE A 406 -22.12 1.23 0.76
C ILE A 406 -22.25 1.06 -0.75
N PHE A 407 -21.92 2.12 -1.48
CA PHE A 407 -21.77 2.09 -2.93
C PHE A 407 -20.30 2.22 -3.29
N VAL A 408 -19.77 1.24 -4.00
CA VAL A 408 -18.35 1.16 -4.34
C VAL A 408 -18.09 1.34 -5.82
N ARG A 409 -16.93 1.88 -6.17
CA ARG A 409 -16.48 2.06 -7.55
C ARG A 409 -14.96 1.98 -7.69
N LYS A 410 -14.50 1.60 -8.88
CA LYS A 410 -13.08 1.49 -9.20
C LYS A 410 -12.33 2.81 -9.11
N LEU A 411 -12.93 3.92 -9.54
CA LEU A 411 -12.32 5.25 -9.52
C LEU A 411 -13.35 6.34 -9.21
N SER A 412 -12.89 7.42 -8.58
CA SER A 412 -13.73 8.54 -8.19
C SER A 412 -14.06 9.44 -9.39
N CYS A 413 -15.22 10.08 -9.41
CA CYS A 413 -15.54 11.12 -10.39
C CYS A 413 -15.91 12.43 -9.71
N TYR A 414 -15.19 13.48 -10.07
CA TYR A 414 -15.43 14.88 -9.66
C TYR A 414 -15.21 15.84 -10.84
N SER A 415 -15.30 15.32 -12.08
CA SER A 415 -15.14 16.10 -13.32
C SER A 415 -16.46 16.42 -14.00
N CYS A 416 -17.57 15.79 -13.59
CA CYS A 416 -18.89 16.07 -14.17
C CYS A 416 -19.83 16.62 -13.11
N GLN A 417 -20.69 17.54 -13.53
CA GLN A 417 -21.66 18.18 -12.64
C GLN A 417 -22.57 17.17 -11.96
N SER A 418 -22.99 16.12 -12.67
CA SER A 418 -23.84 15.07 -12.12
C SER A 418 -23.26 14.44 -10.85
N CYS A 419 -21.95 14.14 -10.84
CA CYS A 419 -21.32 13.58 -9.64
C CYS A 419 -21.14 14.59 -8.52
N ILE A 420 -20.95 15.87 -8.83
CA ILE A 420 -20.81 16.94 -7.82
C ILE A 420 -22.14 17.15 -7.10
N VAL A 421 -23.26 17.21 -7.83
CA VAL A 421 -24.61 17.41 -7.26
C VAL A 421 -25.25 16.11 -6.73
N GLY A 422 -24.54 14.99 -6.78
CA GLY A 422 -25.01 13.71 -6.24
C GLY A 422 -25.92 12.89 -7.16
N ASN A 423 -26.06 13.25 -8.43
CA ASN A 423 -26.74 12.45 -9.46
C ASN A 423 -25.76 11.48 -10.14
N TYR A 424 -25.49 10.36 -9.50
CA TYR A 424 -24.39 9.47 -9.88
C TYR A 424 -24.70 8.51 -11.02
N SER A 425 -25.98 8.17 -11.23
CA SER A 425 -26.44 7.29 -12.32
C SER A 425 -26.23 7.91 -13.69
N THR A 426 -26.10 9.23 -13.77
CA THR A 426 -25.86 9.99 -15.00
C THR A 426 -24.39 10.44 -15.15
N CYS A 427 -23.46 9.72 -14.51
CA CYS A 427 -22.03 10.04 -14.63
C CYS A 427 -21.56 9.92 -16.08
N MET A 428 -21.09 11.02 -16.67
CA MET A 428 -20.54 11.04 -18.05
C MET A 428 -19.32 10.13 -18.24
N ASN A 429 -18.65 9.73 -17.15
CA ASN A 429 -17.46 8.90 -17.19
C ASN A 429 -17.75 7.44 -16.81
N ASP A 430 -19.02 6.98 -16.84
CA ASP A 430 -19.39 5.65 -16.35
C ASP A 430 -18.71 4.50 -17.06
N ALA A 431 -18.73 4.55 -18.40
CA ALA A 431 -18.04 3.60 -19.26
C ALA A 431 -16.52 3.53 -18.99
N GLN A 432 -15.93 4.62 -18.48
CA GLN A 432 -14.50 4.69 -18.19
C GLN A 432 -14.19 4.25 -16.76
N LEU A 433 -14.93 4.73 -15.76
CA LEU A 433 -14.58 4.55 -14.35
C LEU A 433 -15.23 3.31 -13.70
N GLY A 434 -16.02 2.56 -14.46
CA GLY A 434 -16.87 1.47 -13.98
C GLY A 434 -18.16 1.96 -13.33
N THR A 435 -19.16 1.11 -13.22
CA THR A 435 -20.44 1.40 -12.57
C THR A 435 -20.32 1.34 -11.05
N TYR A 436 -21.25 1.97 -10.33
CA TYR A 436 -21.37 1.76 -8.88
C TYR A 436 -22.00 0.41 -8.59
N ASN A 437 -21.43 -0.31 -7.63
CA ASN A 437 -22.01 -1.53 -7.10
C ASN A 437 -22.43 -1.28 -5.65
N LYS A 438 -23.68 -1.62 -5.34
CA LYS A 438 -24.19 -1.59 -3.97
C LYS A 438 -23.68 -2.83 -3.23
N ILE A 439 -23.18 -2.63 -2.01
CA ILE A 439 -22.73 -3.68 -1.10
C ILE A 439 -23.46 -3.46 0.23
N LYS A 440 -24.17 -4.49 0.69
CA LYS A 440 -24.71 -4.52 2.05
C LYS A 440 -23.62 -5.00 2.99
N MET A 441 -23.33 -4.22 4.02
CA MET A 441 -22.34 -4.58 5.02
C MET A 441 -22.90 -5.65 5.95
N VAL A 442 -22.12 -6.70 6.17
CA VAL A 442 -22.51 -7.82 7.04
C VAL A 442 -21.61 -7.79 8.26
N LYS A 443 -22.21 -7.69 9.44
CA LYS A 443 -21.48 -7.77 10.70
C LYS A 443 -21.05 -9.21 10.97
N GLU A 444 -19.92 -9.37 11.63
CA GLU A 444 -19.43 -10.69 12.04
C GLU A 444 -20.39 -11.36 13.03
N SER A 445 -21.00 -10.60 13.94
CA SER A 445 -21.96 -11.10 14.93
C SER A 445 -23.31 -11.53 14.33
N GLU A 446 -23.68 -11.02 13.16
CA GLU A 446 -24.91 -11.41 12.43
C GLU A 446 -24.70 -12.66 11.56
N HIS A 447 -23.46 -13.16 11.52
CA HIS A 447 -23.10 -14.33 10.76
C HIS A 447 -23.24 -15.59 11.64
N ASN A 448 -24.39 -16.29 11.52
CA ASN A 448 -24.54 -17.64 12.11
C ASN A 448 -23.60 -18.62 11.40
N ASP A 449 -22.74 -19.30 12.18
CA ASP A 449 -21.69 -20.22 11.72
C ASP A 449 -22.08 -21.07 10.50
N SER A 450 -21.64 -20.58 9.34
CA SER A 450 -21.49 -21.34 8.10
C SER A 450 -20.29 -20.87 7.27
N ASP A 451 -19.73 -19.68 7.52
CA ASP A 451 -18.48 -19.17 6.95
C ASP A 451 -17.71 -18.31 7.98
N ALA A 452 -17.10 -18.94 8.99
CA ALA A 452 -16.24 -18.22 9.95
C ALA A 452 -14.77 -18.33 9.55
N ASP A 453 -14.31 -17.40 8.70
CA ASP A 453 -12.91 -16.98 8.59
C ASP A 453 -12.58 -16.13 9.83
N SER A 454 -11.79 -16.66 10.76
CA SER A 454 -11.24 -15.91 11.88
C SER A 454 -9.77 -15.58 11.64
N ASP A 455 -9.52 -14.41 11.06
CA ASP A 455 -8.20 -13.77 11.12
C ASP A 455 -8.16 -12.82 12.31
N ASN A 456 -7.43 -13.24 13.36
CA ASN A 456 -7.01 -12.38 14.46
C ASN A 456 -5.91 -11.44 13.96
N ASP A 457 -6.26 -10.19 13.69
CA ASP A 457 -5.33 -9.09 13.44
C ASP A 457 -4.89 -8.48 14.78
N GLU A 458 -4.01 -9.19 15.51
CA GLU A 458 -3.12 -8.55 16.46
C GLU A 458 -1.88 -8.08 15.70
N GLY A 459 -1.76 -6.76 15.55
CA GLY A 459 -0.78 -6.14 14.69
C GLY A 459 0.66 -6.55 14.97
N VAL A 460 1.28 -7.26 14.04
CA VAL A 460 2.71 -7.19 13.71
C VAL A 460 2.89 -7.58 12.24
N GLY A 461 3.31 -6.60 11.41
CA GLY A 461 4.11 -6.78 10.18
C GLY A 461 3.74 -7.86 9.15
N ASP A 462 3.11 -7.44 8.05
CA ASP A 462 3.31 -7.93 6.66
C ASP A 462 3.75 -9.41 6.49
N GLU A 463 2.93 -10.38 6.88
CA GLU A 463 3.06 -11.78 6.43
C GLU A 463 1.70 -12.30 5.91
N THR A 464 1.52 -12.26 4.59
CA THR A 464 0.52 -13.08 3.88
C THR A 464 0.64 -14.54 4.32
N ASN A 465 -0.45 -15.15 4.77
CA ASN A 465 -0.44 -16.56 5.20
C ASN A 465 -0.07 -17.48 4.01
N ILE A 466 1.06 -18.18 4.10
CA ILE A 466 1.62 -19.00 3.01
C ILE A 466 0.62 -20.04 2.51
N CYS A 467 -0.26 -20.54 3.39
CA CYS A 467 -1.22 -21.59 3.04
C CYS A 467 -2.24 -21.15 1.97
N ASP A 468 -2.46 -19.85 1.80
CA ASP A 468 -3.40 -19.30 0.81
C ASP A 468 -2.93 -19.47 -0.63
N PHE A 469 -1.64 -19.79 -0.82
CA PHE A 469 -1.04 -20.07 -2.12
C PHE A 469 -0.95 -21.58 -2.41
N VAL A 470 -1.45 -22.45 -1.51
CA VAL A 470 -1.52 -23.89 -1.74
C VAL A 470 -2.83 -24.26 -2.43
N SER A 471 -2.73 -24.85 -3.61
CA SER A 471 -3.86 -25.41 -4.36
C SER A 471 -3.53 -26.83 -4.84
N LYS A 472 -4.53 -27.53 -5.39
CA LYS A 472 -4.34 -28.88 -5.93
C LYS A 472 -3.15 -28.92 -6.90
N GLY A 473 -2.19 -29.80 -6.61
CA GLY A 473 -0.99 -30.00 -7.42
C GLY A 473 0.24 -29.22 -6.93
N THR A 474 0.07 -28.22 -6.06
CA THR A 474 1.19 -27.47 -5.45
C THR A 474 2.10 -28.40 -4.66
N ILE A 475 3.42 -28.22 -4.82
CA ILE A 475 4.42 -28.85 -3.97
C ILE A 475 4.80 -27.86 -2.87
N PHE A 476 4.75 -28.31 -1.63
CA PHE A 476 4.99 -27.47 -0.46
C PHE A 476 5.75 -28.26 0.61
N ALA A 477 6.44 -27.53 1.49
CA ALA A 477 7.12 -28.11 2.64
C ALA A 477 6.34 -27.79 3.91
N VAL A 478 6.21 -28.79 4.78
CA VAL A 478 5.68 -28.64 6.13
C VAL A 478 6.78 -28.86 7.14
N LYS A 479 6.71 -28.14 8.26
CA LYS A 479 7.63 -28.37 9.37
C LYS A 479 7.49 -29.81 9.86
N ALA A 480 8.62 -30.47 10.07
CA ALA A 480 8.69 -31.78 10.69
C ALA A 480 9.06 -31.62 12.16
N ASP A 481 8.51 -32.47 13.02
CA ASP A 481 8.84 -32.52 14.45
C ASP A 481 10.07 -33.41 14.73
N ASP A 482 10.72 -33.92 13.68
CA ASP A 482 11.88 -34.81 13.72
C ASP A 482 13.19 -34.00 13.81
N THR A 483 14.10 -34.39 14.71
CA THR A 483 15.42 -33.76 14.89
C THR A 483 16.34 -33.93 13.68
N ASP A 484 16.16 -35.00 12.89
CA ASP A 484 17.05 -35.33 11.77
C ASP A 484 16.54 -34.81 10.42
N CYS A 485 15.26 -34.46 10.33
CA CYS A 485 14.63 -33.96 9.11
C CYS A 485 13.84 -32.67 9.44
N PRO A 486 14.31 -31.48 9.02
CA PRO A 486 13.68 -30.22 9.42
C PRO A 486 12.32 -29.95 8.76
N TYR A 487 11.97 -30.69 7.70
CA TYR A 487 10.71 -30.54 6.99
C TYR A 487 10.37 -31.76 6.13
N TYR A 488 9.09 -32.00 5.91
CA TYR A 488 8.59 -32.95 4.92
C TYR A 488 8.07 -32.24 3.68
N ILE A 489 8.24 -32.84 2.51
CA ILE A 489 7.73 -32.28 1.25
C ILE A 489 6.51 -33.08 0.81
N LEU A 490 5.45 -32.36 0.43
CA LEU A 490 4.20 -32.93 -0.03
C LEU A 490 3.78 -32.34 -1.37
N ARG A 491 2.99 -33.11 -2.12
CA ARG A 491 2.17 -32.60 -3.22
C ARG A 491 0.71 -32.58 -2.81
N ALA A 492 0.07 -31.43 -2.90
CA ALA A 492 -1.35 -31.27 -2.61
C ALA A 492 -2.20 -32.09 -3.59
N SER A 493 -3.07 -32.94 -3.06
CA SER A 493 -4.01 -33.76 -3.83
C SER A 493 -5.33 -33.02 -4.13
N LYS A 494 -5.65 -32.03 -3.30
CA LYS A 494 -6.85 -31.18 -3.32
C LYS A 494 -6.49 -29.81 -2.74
N ASP A 495 -7.36 -28.83 -2.95
CA ASP A 495 -7.26 -27.54 -2.28
C ASP A 495 -7.41 -27.70 -0.76
N PRO A 496 -6.84 -26.80 0.07
CA PRO A 496 -7.00 -26.84 1.52
C PRO A 496 -8.49 -26.85 1.89
N ILE A 497 -8.87 -27.71 2.84
CA ILE A 497 -10.25 -27.84 3.30
C ILE A 497 -10.34 -27.71 4.82
N ILE A 498 -11.46 -27.18 5.29
CA ILE A 498 -11.83 -27.26 6.71
C ILE A 498 -12.56 -28.58 6.93
N LEU A 499 -12.09 -29.37 7.90
CA LEU A 499 -12.68 -30.68 8.19
C LEU A 499 -14.09 -30.53 8.77
N ARG A 500 -15.09 -31.11 8.11
CA ARG A 500 -16.48 -31.17 8.59
C ARG A 500 -16.73 -32.23 9.66
N LYS A 501 -15.81 -33.18 9.81
CA LYS A 501 -15.78 -34.22 10.83
C LYS A 501 -14.33 -34.58 11.10
N THR A 502 -14.03 -35.09 12.30
CA THR A 502 -12.70 -35.60 12.63
C THR A 502 -12.24 -36.60 11.57
N ALA A 503 -11.04 -36.41 11.06
CA ALA A 503 -10.44 -37.24 10.03
C ALA A 503 -9.09 -37.77 10.51
N THR A 504 -8.89 -39.08 10.36
CA THR A 504 -7.62 -39.74 10.64
C THR A 504 -7.03 -40.20 9.32
N ASP A 505 -5.77 -39.86 9.07
CA ASP A 505 -5.07 -40.29 7.86
C ASP A 505 -4.48 -41.70 8.02
N LYS A 506 -3.89 -42.24 6.94
CA LYS A 506 -3.30 -43.59 6.95
C LYS A 506 -1.94 -43.66 7.65
N TRP A 507 -1.43 -42.52 8.13
CA TRP A 507 -0.22 -42.42 8.94
C TRP A 507 -0.54 -42.37 10.43
N GLY A 508 -1.82 -42.45 10.81
CA GLY A 508 -2.29 -42.45 12.19
C GLY A 508 -2.52 -41.06 12.79
N ALA A 509 -2.35 -40.00 12.00
CA ALA A 509 -2.57 -38.63 12.46
C ALA A 509 -4.07 -38.28 12.41
N SER A 510 -4.62 -37.81 13.53
CA SER A 510 -6.03 -37.43 13.65
C SER A 510 -6.18 -35.92 13.79
N TYR A 511 -7.10 -35.36 13.02
CA TYR A 511 -7.39 -33.94 12.98
C TYR A 511 -8.87 -33.72 13.25
N TYR A 512 -9.17 -32.87 14.22
CA TYR A 512 -10.54 -32.60 14.66
C TYR A 512 -11.33 -31.76 13.65
N GLN A 513 -12.66 -31.86 13.76
CA GLN A 513 -13.59 -30.99 13.04
C GLN A 513 -13.23 -29.50 13.28
N GLY A 514 -13.28 -28.68 12.24
CA GLY A 514 -12.90 -27.26 12.29
C GLY A 514 -11.45 -26.97 11.90
N ASN A 515 -10.56 -27.96 11.86
CA ASN A 515 -9.17 -27.74 11.43
C ASN A 515 -9.08 -27.54 9.91
N LYS A 516 -8.42 -26.45 9.46
CA LYS A 516 -7.98 -26.27 8.05
C LYS A 516 -6.80 -27.20 7.80
N VAL A 517 -6.98 -28.15 6.89
CA VAL A 517 -5.98 -29.18 6.57
C VAL A 517 -5.74 -29.28 5.07
N ILE A 518 -4.57 -29.78 4.70
CA ILE A 518 -4.19 -30.06 3.32
C ILE A 518 -4.07 -31.56 3.15
N HIS A 519 -4.75 -32.10 2.13
CA HIS A 519 -4.62 -33.50 1.75
C HIS A 519 -3.54 -33.63 0.70
N GLY A 520 -2.57 -34.51 0.89
CA GLY A 520 -1.47 -34.66 -0.06
C GLY A 520 -0.80 -36.03 -0.01
N TYR A 521 0.29 -36.13 -0.76
CA TYR A 521 1.17 -37.29 -0.78
C TYR A 521 2.59 -36.85 -0.47
N TYR A 522 3.25 -37.57 0.43
CA TYR A 522 4.65 -37.31 0.79
C TYR A 522 5.60 -37.69 -0.35
N PHE A 523 6.70 -36.97 -0.43
CA PHE A 523 7.88 -37.40 -1.17
C PHE A 523 8.82 -38.17 -0.23
N ASN A 524 9.35 -39.29 -0.71
CA ASN A 524 10.38 -40.05 0.00
C ASN A 524 11.69 -40.06 -0.79
N THR A 525 12.81 -40.09 -0.09
CA THR A 525 14.14 -40.23 -0.72
C THR A 525 14.31 -41.65 -1.26
N ILE A 526 14.86 -41.76 -2.46
CA ILE A 526 15.18 -43.06 -3.09
C ILE A 526 16.66 -43.38 -2.79
N ASP A 527 16.97 -44.62 -2.43
CA ASP A 527 18.35 -45.11 -2.23
C ASP A 527 19.20 -44.28 -1.25
N ASN A 528 18.58 -43.72 -0.20
CA ASN A 528 19.20 -42.74 0.72
C ASN A 528 19.82 -41.52 0.01
N ASN A 529 19.43 -41.27 -1.24
CA ASN A 529 19.89 -40.14 -2.03
C ASN A 529 18.93 -38.97 -1.83
N SER A 530 19.35 -37.98 -1.04
CA SER A 530 18.60 -36.75 -0.75
C SER A 530 18.32 -35.89 -2.00
N PHE A 531 18.91 -36.21 -3.15
CA PHE A 531 18.70 -35.50 -4.42
C PHE A 531 17.61 -36.12 -5.30
N LYS A 532 17.11 -37.33 -4.96
CA LYS A 532 16.07 -38.03 -5.70
C LYS A 532 14.87 -38.31 -4.81
N LEU A 533 13.77 -37.63 -5.08
CA LEU A 533 12.53 -37.75 -4.33
C LEU A 533 11.46 -38.46 -5.16
N LYS A 534 10.75 -39.44 -4.59
CA LYS A 534 9.62 -40.13 -5.23
C LYS A 534 8.32 -39.86 -4.49
N LEU A 535 7.28 -39.49 -5.23
CA LEU A 535 5.95 -39.29 -4.67
C LEU A 535 5.30 -40.62 -4.25
N LEU A 536 5.00 -40.76 -2.97
CA LEU A 536 4.32 -41.94 -2.41
C LEU A 536 2.81 -41.85 -2.59
N LYS A 537 2.32 -42.11 -3.82
CA LYS A 537 0.88 -42.04 -4.17
C LYS A 537 -0.01 -43.05 -3.42
N ARG A 538 0.55 -44.08 -2.79
CA ARG A 538 -0.21 -45.21 -2.18
C ARG A 538 -0.79 -44.89 -0.80
N ILE A 539 -0.22 -43.93 -0.07
CA ILE A 539 -0.61 -43.61 1.31
C ILE A 539 -0.90 -42.11 1.41
N PRO A 540 -2.18 -41.67 1.36
CA PRO A 540 -2.53 -40.26 1.49
C PRO A 540 -2.27 -39.77 2.92
N ALA A 541 -1.82 -38.52 3.02
CA ALA A 541 -1.54 -37.83 4.27
C ALA A 541 -2.47 -36.62 4.44
N ILE A 542 -2.75 -36.28 5.69
CA ILE A 542 -3.41 -35.04 6.08
C ILE A 542 -2.42 -34.24 6.93
N VAL A 543 -2.26 -32.96 6.64
CA VAL A 543 -1.40 -32.04 7.40
C VAL A 543 -2.13 -30.74 7.73
N PRO A 544 -1.87 -30.08 8.87
CA PRO A 544 -2.45 -28.77 9.18
C PRO A 544 -2.05 -27.73 8.13
N ALA A 545 -2.97 -26.87 7.71
CA ALA A 545 -2.63 -25.80 6.76
C ALA A 545 -1.61 -24.80 7.34
N LEU A 546 -1.64 -24.59 8.66
CA LEU A 546 -0.69 -23.74 9.39
C LEU A 546 0.73 -24.33 9.48
N SER A 547 0.93 -25.62 9.18
CA SER A 547 2.27 -26.23 9.22
C SER A 547 3.07 -25.99 7.93
N VAL A 548 2.48 -25.35 6.93
CA VAL A 548 3.14 -24.99 5.67
C VAL A 548 4.17 -23.90 5.92
N ILE A 549 5.43 -24.20 5.62
CA ILE A 549 6.55 -23.28 5.82
C ILE A 549 7.14 -22.76 4.51
N TYR A 550 6.94 -23.47 3.39
CA TYR A 550 7.43 -23.06 2.08
C TYR A 550 6.54 -23.58 0.94
N ILE A 551 6.47 -22.79 -0.14
CA ILE A 551 5.96 -23.26 -1.44
C ILE A 551 7.11 -23.39 -2.42
N CYS A 552 7.21 -24.58 -3.02
CA CYS A 552 8.29 -24.96 -3.93
C CYS A 552 7.98 -24.49 -5.36
N SER A 553 8.93 -23.82 -6.02
CA SER A 553 8.78 -23.36 -7.42
C SER A 553 9.05 -24.46 -8.43
N GLU A 554 8.29 -24.49 -9.54
CA GLU A 554 8.59 -25.15 -10.82
C GLU A 554 9.55 -26.35 -10.70
N VAL A 555 9.05 -27.42 -10.09
CA VAL A 555 9.77 -28.68 -9.99
C VAL A 555 9.19 -29.63 -11.02
N ASP A 556 9.96 -29.98 -12.04
CA ASP A 556 9.56 -30.96 -13.06
C ASP A 556 9.42 -32.33 -12.39
N ILE A 557 8.18 -32.84 -12.36
CA ILE A 557 7.87 -34.20 -11.91
C ILE A 557 7.76 -35.06 -13.16
N ASP A 558 8.57 -36.10 -13.26
CA ASP A 558 8.46 -37.05 -14.38
C ASP A 558 7.18 -37.92 -14.28
N ASP A 559 6.87 -38.65 -15.34
CA ASP A 559 5.67 -39.51 -15.41
C ASP A 559 5.62 -40.59 -14.30
N ASN A 560 6.80 -40.93 -13.73
CA ASN A 560 6.96 -41.88 -12.63
C ASN A 560 6.82 -41.24 -11.24
N GLY A 561 6.63 -39.91 -11.16
CA GLY A 561 6.50 -39.18 -9.91
C GLY A 561 7.83 -38.86 -9.22
N LEU A 562 8.95 -38.90 -9.94
CA LEU A 562 10.27 -38.51 -9.43
C LEU A 562 10.55 -37.02 -9.59
N ILE A 563 11.28 -36.48 -8.62
CA ILE A 563 11.88 -35.16 -8.62
C ILE A 563 13.40 -35.31 -8.46
N ASN A 564 14.17 -34.68 -9.35
CA ASN A 564 15.63 -34.55 -9.24
C ASN A 564 16.00 -33.14 -8.76
N LEU A 565 16.54 -33.03 -7.55
CA LEU A 565 16.98 -31.77 -6.98
C LEU A 565 18.36 -31.37 -7.53
N LYS A 566 18.49 -30.14 -8.03
CA LYS A 566 19.78 -29.61 -8.53
C LYS A 566 20.67 -29.14 -7.37
N LEU A 567 21.97 -29.42 -7.47
CA LEU A 567 22.99 -28.82 -6.62
C LEU A 567 23.13 -27.33 -6.97
N VAL A 568 22.93 -26.45 -5.99
CA VAL A 568 23.20 -25.02 -6.13
C VAL A 568 24.28 -24.66 -5.12
N SER A 569 25.35 -24.01 -5.57
CA SER A 569 26.42 -23.58 -4.67
C SER A 569 25.88 -22.66 -3.58
N ALA A 570 26.20 -22.98 -2.34
CA ALA A 570 25.98 -22.06 -1.23
C ALA A 570 27.02 -20.93 -1.31
N TRP A 571 26.69 -19.80 -0.68
CA TRP A 571 27.51 -18.59 -0.57
C TRP A 571 28.98 -18.89 -0.20
N PRO A 572 29.94 -17.96 -0.45
CA PRO A 572 31.37 -18.27 -0.57
C PRO A 572 32.08 -18.93 0.64
N ASN A 573 31.44 -19.07 1.81
CA ASN A 573 32.09 -19.51 3.05
C ASN A 573 31.44 -20.70 3.76
N SER A 574 30.71 -21.60 3.07
CA SER A 574 30.28 -22.87 3.68
C SER A 574 30.66 -24.08 2.82
N ALA A 575 31.55 -24.93 3.33
CA ALA A 575 32.04 -26.15 2.67
C ALA A 575 31.02 -27.32 2.62
N VAL A 576 29.73 -27.07 2.85
CA VAL A 576 28.69 -28.11 2.86
C VAL A 576 27.69 -27.84 1.74
N LEU A 577 27.79 -28.62 0.66
CA LEU A 577 26.80 -28.66 -0.42
C LEU A 577 25.50 -29.26 0.12
N ARG A 578 24.41 -28.49 0.16
CA ARG A 578 23.08 -28.98 0.55
C ARG A 578 22.12 -28.93 -0.66
N PRO A 579 21.27 -29.95 -0.86
CA PRO A 579 20.18 -29.87 -1.83
C PRO A 579 19.31 -28.65 -1.52
N ARG A 580 19.01 -27.80 -2.52
CA ARG A 580 18.12 -26.64 -2.34
C ARG A 580 16.96 -26.72 -3.31
N ILE A 581 15.75 -26.71 -2.75
CA ILE A 581 14.53 -26.42 -3.50
C ILE A 581 14.40 -24.90 -3.56
N LYS A 582 14.08 -24.36 -4.74
CA LYS A 582 13.83 -22.93 -4.90
C LYS A 582 12.43 -22.64 -4.35
N CYS A 583 12.36 -22.02 -3.17
CA CYS A 583 11.11 -21.65 -2.53
C CYS A 583 10.68 -20.25 -3.00
N ILE A 584 9.40 -20.07 -3.36
CA ILE A 584 8.87 -18.78 -3.84
C ILE A 584 8.40 -17.91 -2.67
N TYR A 585 7.90 -18.54 -1.61
CA TYR A 585 7.32 -17.89 -0.45
C TYR A 585 7.87 -18.52 0.84
N LYS A 586 8.15 -17.68 1.82
CA LYS A 586 8.40 -17.98 3.23
C LYS A 586 7.48 -17.06 4.00
#